data_AF-A0A2D0QWT5-F1
#
_entry.id   AF-A0A2D0QWT5-F1
#
_cell.length_a   1.000
_cell.length_b   1.000
_cell.length_c   1.000
_cell.angle_alpha   90.00
_cell.angle_beta   90.00
_cell.angle_gamma   90.00
#
_symmetry.space_group_name_H-M   'P 1'
#
loop_
_entity.id
_entity.type
_entity.pdbx_description
1 polymer ?
#
loop_
_entity_poly.entity_id
_entity_poly.type
_entity_poly.pdbx_seq_one_letter_code
_entity_poly.pdbx_strand_id
1 'polypeptide(L)'
;MRAVLQTLYDEVRLVDVLDSGDTAHLVMMQRPDLGVTFTKLHCWTLTHYSKCVFMDADTMVVANIDELFDREEFSAAPDPGWPDCFNSGVFVFRPSNETYGKLLEYCTEHGSFDGGDQGVLNGYFSDWATADIRKHLPFIYNMSSIAIYTYLPAFKQYGANAKVVHFLGKTKPWSYTYDTNQRRVRGNVQEASTHPGYLLEWWSLYSSCVLPLKHQEHGEEPFEFSVQQEEFQPQALPGPPPLSSAERKQRWEQGQADYMGMDSFENIEKKLAAFLK
;
A
#
# COMPACT_ATOMS: atom_id res chain seq x y z
N MET A 1 -13.50 6.08 16.96
CA MET A 1 -12.45 5.27 16.27
C MET A 1 -11.31 4.84 17.18
N ARG A 2 -10.60 5.75 17.87
CA ARG A 2 -9.50 5.33 18.79
C ARG A 2 -9.99 4.35 19.86
N ALA A 3 -11.18 4.59 20.41
CA ALA A 3 -11.79 3.69 21.37
C ALA A 3 -12.20 2.34 20.76
N VAL A 4 -12.70 2.30 19.52
CA VAL A 4 -12.86 1.03 18.76
C VAL A 4 -11.53 0.29 18.60
N LEU A 5 -10.41 0.98 18.35
CA LEU A 5 -9.10 0.33 18.29
C LEU A 5 -8.71 -0.26 19.65
N GLN A 6 -9.01 0.44 20.75
CA GLN A 6 -8.71 -0.03 22.11
C GLN A 6 -9.55 -1.23 22.54
N THR A 7 -10.65 -1.55 21.85
CA THR A 7 -11.40 -2.80 22.08
C THR A 7 -10.86 -3.98 21.27
N LEU A 8 -10.11 -3.70 20.19
CA LEU A 8 -9.58 -4.70 19.26
C LEU A 8 -8.11 -5.05 19.49
N TYR A 9 -7.31 -4.06 19.92
CA TYR A 9 -5.88 -4.21 20.16
C TYR A 9 -5.58 -4.15 21.66
N ASP A 10 -4.64 -4.98 22.11
CA ASP A 10 -4.16 -4.96 23.50
C ASP A 10 -3.50 -3.61 23.86
N GLU A 11 -2.90 -2.95 22.87
CA GLU A 11 -2.21 -1.68 23.04
C GLU A 11 -2.44 -0.75 21.83
N VAL A 12 -2.80 0.50 22.09
CA VAL A 12 -2.95 1.55 21.07
C VAL A 12 -2.04 2.72 21.41
N ARG A 13 -0.94 2.85 20.67
CA ARG A 13 0.01 3.96 20.83
C ARG A 13 -0.30 5.09 19.86
N LEU A 14 -0.38 6.29 20.41
CA LEU A 14 -0.34 7.50 19.61
C LEU A 14 1.13 7.78 19.26
N VAL A 15 1.40 7.87 17.97
CA VAL A 15 2.69 8.35 17.45
C VAL A 15 2.44 9.74 16.94
N ASP A 16 2.96 10.75 17.66
CA ASP A 16 2.89 12.12 17.20
C ASP A 16 4.13 12.44 16.38
N VAL A 17 3.90 12.60 15.09
CA VAL A 17 4.93 12.88 14.11
C VAL A 17 5.36 14.37 14.19
N LEU A 18 4.49 15.25 14.72
CA LEU A 18 4.68 16.70 14.79
C LEU A 18 5.11 17.20 16.19
N ASP A 19 4.97 16.40 17.25
CA ASP A 19 5.25 16.79 18.66
C ASP A 19 6.37 15.97 19.33
N SER A 20 7.35 15.47 18.56
CA SER A 20 8.39 14.58 19.13
C SER A 20 9.53 15.29 19.84
N GLY A 21 9.67 16.62 19.71
CA GLY A 21 10.76 17.39 20.34
C GLY A 21 12.19 16.90 20.00
N ASP A 22 12.31 16.03 19.01
CA ASP A 22 13.50 15.26 18.66
C ASP A 22 14.21 15.91 17.47
N THR A 23 15.53 15.82 17.42
CA THR A 23 16.36 16.23 16.28
C THR A 23 15.89 15.66 14.93
N ALA A 24 15.24 14.50 14.92
CA ALA A 24 14.60 13.93 13.73
C ALA A 24 13.50 14.84 13.12
N HIS A 25 12.85 15.66 13.95
CA HIS A 25 11.82 16.63 13.56
C HIS A 25 12.35 17.75 12.65
N LEU A 26 13.59 18.22 12.88
CA LEU A 26 14.20 19.28 12.06
C LEU A 26 14.53 18.78 10.64
N VAL A 27 14.90 17.50 10.52
CA VAL A 27 15.08 16.83 9.22
C VAL A 27 13.73 16.61 8.55
N MET A 28 12.71 16.28 9.34
CA MET A 28 11.33 16.08 8.86
C MET A 28 10.75 17.34 8.19
N MET A 29 11.03 18.53 8.73
CA MET A 29 10.64 19.80 8.11
C MET A 29 11.29 20.06 6.74
N GLN A 30 12.42 19.41 6.43
CA GLN A 30 13.10 19.54 5.13
C GLN A 30 12.58 18.52 4.10
N ARG A 31 11.83 17.49 4.51
CA ARG A 31 11.37 16.37 3.67
C ARG A 31 9.93 15.94 4.00
N PRO A 32 8.93 16.77 3.69
CA PRO A 32 7.51 16.47 3.98
C PRO A 32 6.99 15.23 3.24
N ASP A 33 7.67 14.80 2.17
CA ASP A 33 7.39 13.59 1.39
C ASP A 33 7.49 12.29 2.21
N LEU A 34 8.27 12.29 3.31
CA LEU A 34 8.56 11.09 4.09
C LEU A 34 7.68 10.92 5.36
N GLY A 35 6.67 11.78 5.59
CA GLY A 35 5.97 11.81 6.88
C GLY A 35 5.29 10.50 7.30
N VAL A 36 4.67 9.79 6.35
CA VAL A 36 4.03 8.47 6.61
C VAL A 36 5.09 7.41 6.89
N THR A 37 6.20 7.43 6.14
CA THR A 37 7.36 6.54 6.32
C THR A 37 7.90 6.61 7.74
N PHE A 38 8.12 7.83 8.26
CA PHE A 38 8.65 8.02 9.62
C PHE A 38 7.72 7.47 10.70
N THR A 39 6.40 7.60 10.52
CA THR A 39 5.40 7.04 11.45
C THR A 39 5.57 5.53 11.61
N LYS A 40 5.79 4.83 10.50
CA LYS A 40 5.98 3.37 10.48
C LYS A 40 7.25 2.94 11.20
N LEU A 41 8.35 3.68 11.05
CA LEU A 41 9.63 3.38 11.71
C LEU A 41 9.55 3.38 13.24
N HIS A 42 8.59 4.09 13.84
CA HIS A 42 8.37 4.05 15.28
C HIS A 42 8.04 2.65 15.81
N CYS A 43 7.67 1.68 14.97
CA CYS A 43 7.50 0.31 15.40
C CYS A 43 8.79 -0.28 16.04
N TRP A 44 9.98 0.19 15.65
CA TRP A 44 11.25 -0.20 16.31
C TRP A 44 11.39 0.34 17.73
N THR A 45 10.62 1.35 18.14
CA THR A 45 10.68 1.90 19.51
C THR A 45 9.88 1.06 20.53
N LEU A 46 9.15 0.04 20.07
CA LEU A 46 8.31 -0.84 20.91
C LEU A 46 9.14 -1.88 21.68
N THR A 47 10.19 -1.43 22.38
CA THR A 47 11.24 -2.22 23.05
C THR A 47 10.79 -3.09 24.22
N HIS A 48 9.51 -3.06 24.58
CA HIS A 48 8.89 -3.98 25.53
C HIS A 48 8.51 -5.32 24.87
N TYR A 49 8.47 -5.38 23.53
CA TYR A 49 8.44 -6.62 22.77
C TYR A 49 9.86 -7.03 22.34
N SER A 50 10.16 -8.32 22.42
CA SER A 50 11.46 -8.87 21.99
C SER A 50 11.53 -9.13 20.47
N LYS A 51 10.38 -9.30 19.82
CA LYS A 51 10.22 -9.52 18.39
C LYS A 51 8.79 -9.17 17.99
N CYS A 52 8.62 -8.59 16.82
CA CYS A 52 7.32 -8.21 16.27
C CYS A 52 7.21 -8.65 14.81
N VAL A 53 5.97 -8.87 14.37
CA VAL A 53 5.60 -8.93 12.95
C VAL A 53 4.85 -7.64 12.65
N PHE A 54 5.44 -6.79 11.81
CA PHE A 54 4.74 -5.63 11.28
C PHE A 54 3.80 -6.06 10.16
N MET A 55 2.60 -5.47 10.10
CA MET A 55 1.63 -5.66 9.03
C MET A 55 0.98 -4.32 8.68
N ASP A 56 0.94 -3.96 7.39
CA ASP A 56 0.22 -2.77 6.93
C ASP A 56 -1.30 -2.94 7.16
N ALA A 57 -2.02 -1.83 7.37
CA ALA A 57 -3.45 -1.83 7.71
C ALA A 57 -4.38 -2.33 6.59
N ASP A 58 -3.86 -2.45 5.37
CA ASP A 58 -4.50 -3.03 4.18
C ASP A 58 -4.04 -4.46 3.91
N THR A 59 -3.56 -5.16 4.94
CA THR A 59 -3.37 -6.61 4.93
C THR A 59 -4.53 -7.33 5.63
N MET A 60 -4.76 -8.59 5.25
CA MET A 60 -5.74 -9.46 5.90
C MET A 60 -5.14 -10.85 6.11
N VAL A 61 -5.14 -11.30 7.36
CA VAL A 61 -4.74 -12.65 7.74
C VAL A 61 -5.89 -13.62 7.42
N VAL A 62 -5.60 -14.67 6.65
CA VAL A 62 -6.57 -15.72 6.27
C VAL A 62 -6.26 -17.08 6.90
N ALA A 63 -5.08 -17.24 7.50
CA ALA A 63 -4.68 -18.41 8.27
C ALA A 63 -3.66 -18.02 9.35
N ASN A 64 -3.46 -18.87 10.36
CA ASN A 64 -2.45 -18.64 11.41
C ASN A 64 -1.05 -18.39 10.81
N ILE A 65 -0.36 -17.39 11.37
CA ILE A 65 0.98 -16.96 10.95
C ILE A 65 1.98 -16.85 12.10
N ASP A 66 1.66 -17.37 13.29
CA ASP A 66 2.52 -17.26 14.48
C ASP A 66 3.92 -17.86 14.26
N GLU A 67 4.08 -18.81 13.34
CA GLU A 67 5.39 -19.33 12.97
C GLU A 67 6.33 -18.28 12.33
N LEU A 68 5.82 -17.09 11.97
CA LEU A 68 6.67 -15.96 11.59
C LEU A 68 7.56 -15.50 12.76
N PHE A 69 7.15 -15.73 14.02
CA PHE A 69 7.97 -15.43 15.18
C PHE A 69 9.20 -16.33 15.31
N ASP A 70 9.33 -17.41 14.52
CA ASP A 70 10.56 -18.21 14.44
C ASP A 70 11.65 -17.55 13.57
N ARG A 71 11.29 -16.52 12.79
CA ARG A 71 12.20 -15.82 11.87
C ARG A 71 13.06 -14.77 12.59
N GLU A 72 14.12 -14.33 11.93
CA GLU A 72 15.03 -13.29 12.42
C GLU A 72 14.81 -11.94 11.72
N GLU A 73 15.39 -10.88 12.26
CA GLU A 73 15.41 -9.57 11.59
C GLU A 73 16.44 -9.58 10.45
N PHE A 74 16.17 -9.02 9.28
CA PHE A 74 14.89 -8.53 8.76
C PHE A 74 14.31 -9.60 7.83
N SER A 75 13.15 -10.18 8.14
CA SER A 75 12.52 -11.18 7.27
C SER A 75 11.25 -10.63 6.63
N ALA A 76 11.18 -10.66 5.31
CA ALA A 76 10.05 -10.14 4.54
C ALA A 76 9.82 -10.97 3.27
N ALA A 77 8.68 -10.79 2.62
CA ALA A 77 8.38 -11.44 1.34
C ALA A 77 8.86 -10.59 0.16
N PRO A 78 9.20 -11.19 -0.99
CA PRO A 78 9.60 -10.46 -2.19
C PRO A 78 8.48 -9.55 -2.70
N ASP A 79 8.87 -8.39 -3.21
CA ASP A 79 7.97 -7.48 -3.92
C ASP A 79 7.57 -8.09 -5.28
N PRO A 80 6.27 -8.08 -5.66
CA PRO A 80 5.83 -8.65 -6.93
C PRO A 80 6.28 -7.87 -8.16
N GLY A 81 6.65 -6.59 -8.01
CA GLY A 81 7.14 -5.74 -9.10
C GLY A 81 8.64 -5.92 -9.32
N TRP A 82 9.44 -5.77 -8.27
CA TRP A 82 10.90 -5.94 -8.31
C TRP A 82 11.36 -6.95 -7.25
N PRO A 83 11.53 -8.25 -7.58
CA PRO A 83 11.68 -9.32 -6.59
C PRO A 83 13.01 -9.32 -5.83
N ASP A 84 14.01 -8.55 -6.27
CA ASP A 84 15.23 -8.31 -5.49
C ASP A 84 15.00 -7.29 -4.37
N CYS A 85 13.86 -6.60 -4.37
CA CYS A 85 13.36 -5.85 -3.22
C CYS A 85 12.36 -6.72 -2.46
N PHE A 86 12.32 -6.55 -1.15
CA PHE A 86 11.20 -7.06 -0.36
C PHE A 86 10.05 -6.05 -0.34
N ASN A 87 8.83 -6.57 -0.15
CA ASN A 87 7.68 -5.76 0.15
C ASN A 87 7.61 -5.45 1.65
N SER A 88 7.51 -4.18 2.03
CA SER A 88 7.52 -3.75 3.44
C SER A 88 6.15 -3.85 4.12
N GLY A 89 5.13 -4.42 3.46
CA GLY A 89 3.80 -4.56 4.05
C GLY A 89 3.68 -5.65 5.10
N VAL A 90 4.55 -6.65 5.08
CA VAL A 90 4.67 -7.65 6.14
C VAL A 90 6.13 -8.00 6.36
N PHE A 91 6.63 -7.79 7.57
CA PHE A 91 8.01 -8.15 7.93
C PHE A 91 8.18 -8.49 9.41
N VAL A 92 9.18 -9.32 9.69
CA VAL A 92 9.61 -9.69 11.04
C VAL A 92 10.83 -8.86 11.42
N PHE A 93 10.77 -8.22 12.59
CA PHE A 93 11.81 -7.33 13.09
C PHE A 93 11.98 -7.45 14.61
N ARG A 94 13.05 -6.85 15.14
CA ARG A 94 13.30 -6.74 16.58
C ARG A 94 13.27 -5.27 16.99
N PRO A 95 12.28 -4.85 17.80
CA PRO A 95 12.27 -3.49 18.33
C PRO A 95 13.60 -3.16 19.03
N SER A 96 14.22 -2.06 18.62
CA SER A 96 15.51 -1.58 19.09
C SER A 96 15.61 -0.08 18.83
N ASN A 97 15.83 0.71 19.89
CA ASN A 97 16.10 2.14 19.76
C ASN A 97 17.39 2.41 18.97
N GLU A 98 18.35 1.48 18.99
CA GLU A 98 19.57 1.57 18.18
C GLU A 98 19.24 1.42 16.69
N THR A 99 18.48 0.38 16.32
CA THR A 99 18.05 0.18 14.92
C THR A 99 17.19 1.33 14.45
N TYR A 100 16.28 1.83 15.29
CA TYR A 100 15.47 3.02 15.00
C TYR A 100 16.35 4.23 14.70
N GLY A 101 17.33 4.56 15.56
CA GLY A 101 18.26 5.66 15.34
C GLY A 101 19.03 5.56 14.02
N LYS A 102 19.51 4.35 13.69
CA LYS A 102 20.21 4.09 12.42
C LYS A 102 19.29 4.20 11.20
N LEU A 103 18.03 3.80 11.32
CA LEU A 103 17.04 3.99 10.25
C LEU A 103 16.75 5.48 10.02
N LEU A 104 16.67 6.29 11.09
CA LEU A 104 16.51 7.74 10.97
C LEU A 104 17.74 8.41 10.35
N GLU A 105 18.95 7.99 10.74
CA GLU A 105 20.21 8.44 10.13
C GLU A 105 20.23 8.10 8.64
N TYR A 106 19.89 6.85 8.28
CA TYR A 106 19.79 6.43 6.88
C TYR A 106 18.80 7.28 6.09
N CYS A 107 17.59 7.53 6.63
CA CYS A 107 16.62 8.42 6.01
C CYS A 107 17.17 9.84 5.78
N THR A 108 17.94 10.36 6.73
CA THR A 108 18.51 11.72 6.67
C THR A 108 19.57 11.81 5.58
N GLU A 109 20.43 10.79 5.47
CA GLU A 109 21.54 10.78 4.53
C GLU A 109 21.12 10.38 3.10
N HIS A 110 20.25 9.40 2.96
CA HIS A 110 19.93 8.75 1.69
C HIS A 110 18.50 9.01 1.21
N GLY A 111 17.59 9.39 2.12
CA GLY A 111 16.15 9.46 1.85
C GLY A 111 15.55 8.09 1.53
N SER A 112 14.49 8.10 0.72
CA SER A 112 13.87 6.90 0.17
C SER A 112 13.87 6.95 -1.36
N PHE A 113 14.27 5.86 -2.02
CA PHE A 113 14.29 5.82 -3.48
C PHE A 113 12.90 5.77 -4.11
N ASP A 114 11.89 5.29 -3.37
CA ASP A 114 10.49 5.25 -3.82
C ASP A 114 9.61 6.30 -3.13
N GLY A 115 10.21 7.12 -2.26
CA GLY A 115 9.51 8.12 -1.43
C GLY A 115 8.73 7.52 -0.24
N GLY A 116 8.72 6.20 -0.06
CA GLY A 116 7.99 5.49 0.99
C GLY A 116 8.91 4.77 1.97
N ASP A 117 8.34 3.98 2.87
CA ASP A 117 9.09 3.17 3.83
C ASP A 117 9.80 1.98 3.17
N GLN A 118 9.22 1.41 2.12
CA GLN A 118 9.80 0.29 1.40
C GLN A 118 11.19 0.65 0.85
N GLY A 119 11.37 1.84 0.29
CA GLY A 119 12.66 2.30 -0.22
C GLY A 119 13.71 2.53 0.86
N VAL A 120 13.32 3.09 2.01
CA VAL A 120 14.20 3.23 3.18
C VAL A 120 14.64 1.86 3.67
N LEU A 121 13.68 0.97 3.92
CA LEU A 121 13.94 -0.32 4.52
C LEU A 121 14.79 -1.21 3.59
N ASN A 122 14.50 -1.24 2.29
CA ASN A 122 15.32 -1.99 1.33
C ASN A 122 16.73 -1.42 1.22
N GLY A 123 16.88 -0.09 1.33
CA GLY A 123 18.18 0.56 1.36
C GLY A 123 19.01 0.17 2.58
N TYR A 124 18.39 0.22 3.77
CA TYR A 124 19.04 -0.10 5.03
C TYR A 124 19.33 -1.61 5.18
N PHE A 125 18.36 -2.48 4.89
CA PHE A 125 18.49 -3.94 4.90
C PHE A 125 18.83 -4.49 3.51
N SER A 126 19.82 -3.89 2.86
CA SER A 126 20.16 -4.12 1.44
C SER A 126 20.75 -5.50 1.13
N ASP A 127 21.19 -6.23 2.14
CA ASP A 127 21.70 -7.60 1.98
C ASP A 127 20.57 -8.65 1.92
N TRP A 128 19.31 -8.27 2.17
CA TRP A 128 18.15 -9.19 2.21
C TRP A 128 18.07 -10.11 1.00
N ALA A 129 18.28 -9.58 -0.21
CA ALA A 129 18.14 -10.34 -1.45
C ALA A 129 19.19 -11.46 -1.62
N THR A 130 20.34 -11.34 -0.96
CA THR A 130 21.52 -12.18 -1.27
C THR A 130 22.12 -12.91 -0.07
N ALA A 131 21.86 -12.47 1.16
CA ALA A 131 22.56 -12.96 2.34
C ALA A 131 22.01 -14.29 2.88
N ASP A 132 20.69 -14.38 3.13
CA ASP A 132 20.10 -15.54 3.82
C ASP A 132 18.67 -15.84 3.34
N ILE A 133 18.49 -16.99 2.70
CA ILE A 133 17.19 -17.47 2.22
C ILE A 133 16.16 -17.62 3.35
N ARG A 134 16.58 -17.81 4.60
CA ARG A 134 15.66 -17.91 5.75
C ARG A 134 14.98 -16.58 6.06
N LYS A 135 15.52 -15.45 5.58
CA LYS A 135 14.91 -14.12 5.67
C LYS A 135 13.91 -13.83 4.53
N HIS A 136 13.84 -14.72 3.54
CA HIS A 136 12.81 -14.66 2.50
C HIS A 136 11.56 -15.37 3.01
N LEU A 137 10.56 -14.59 3.40
CA LEU A 137 9.25 -15.13 3.69
C LEU A 137 8.63 -15.62 2.37
N PRO A 138 8.00 -16.82 2.37
CA PRO A 138 7.23 -17.25 1.21
C PRO A 138 6.18 -16.21 0.81
N PHE A 139 5.97 -16.03 -0.49
CA PHE A 139 5.05 -15.02 -1.03
C PHE A 139 3.62 -15.08 -0.45
N ILE A 140 3.18 -16.27 -0.01
CA ILE A 140 1.88 -16.48 0.64
C ILE A 140 1.70 -15.73 1.98
N TYR A 141 2.79 -15.26 2.61
CA TYR A 141 2.75 -14.45 3.84
C TYR A 141 2.63 -12.95 3.58
N ASN A 142 2.64 -12.52 2.31
CA ASN A 142 2.39 -11.15 1.90
C ASN A 142 1.89 -11.16 0.45
N MET A 143 0.84 -11.93 0.18
CA MET A 143 0.39 -12.17 -1.18
C MET A 143 -0.32 -10.93 -1.70
N SER A 144 0.32 -10.22 -2.63
CA SER A 144 -0.25 -9.06 -3.29
C SER A 144 -1.53 -9.42 -4.05
N SER A 145 -2.59 -8.64 -3.83
CA SER A 145 -3.81 -8.70 -4.65
C SER A 145 -3.48 -8.51 -6.14
N ILE A 146 -2.54 -7.62 -6.48
CA ILE A 146 -2.12 -7.37 -7.87
C ILE A 146 -1.58 -8.65 -8.53
N ALA A 147 -0.86 -9.51 -7.79
CA ALA A 147 -0.30 -10.75 -8.31
C ALA A 147 -1.35 -11.78 -8.76
N ILE A 148 -2.57 -11.70 -8.20
CA ILE A 148 -3.72 -12.53 -8.61
C ILE A 148 -4.07 -12.27 -10.08
N TYR A 149 -3.96 -11.02 -10.52
CA TYR A 149 -4.20 -10.62 -11.90
C TYR A 149 -3.00 -10.90 -12.81
N THR A 150 -1.79 -10.51 -12.37
CA THR A 150 -0.62 -10.50 -13.25
C THR A 150 -0.08 -11.90 -13.54
N TYR A 151 -0.23 -12.86 -12.63
CA TYR A 151 0.21 -14.25 -12.85
C TYR A 151 -0.86 -15.28 -12.42
N LEU A 152 -2.02 -15.22 -13.07
CA LEU A 152 -3.17 -16.06 -12.78
C LEU A 152 -2.89 -17.58 -12.72
N PRO A 153 -2.05 -18.19 -13.60
CA PRO A 153 -1.65 -19.60 -13.45
C PRO A 153 -1.02 -19.93 -12.09
N ALA A 154 -0.08 -19.12 -11.61
CA ALA A 154 0.55 -19.32 -10.32
C ALA A 154 -0.46 -19.14 -9.18
N PHE A 155 -1.35 -18.15 -9.29
CA PHE A 155 -2.43 -17.97 -8.32
C PHE A 155 -3.39 -19.17 -8.27
N LYS A 156 -3.80 -19.73 -9.41
CA LYS A 156 -4.63 -20.94 -9.44
C LYS A 156 -3.96 -22.15 -8.79
N GLN A 157 -2.64 -22.26 -8.94
CA GLN A 157 -1.87 -23.37 -8.39
C GLN A 157 -1.57 -23.23 -6.90
N TYR A 158 -1.22 -22.01 -6.45
CA TYR A 158 -0.66 -21.78 -5.10
C TYR A 158 -1.49 -20.83 -4.24
N GLY A 159 -2.41 -20.06 -4.82
CA GLY A 159 -3.17 -19.01 -4.15
C GLY A 159 -4.11 -19.52 -3.06
N ALA A 160 -4.50 -20.80 -3.10
CA ALA A 160 -5.24 -21.45 -2.02
C ALA A 160 -4.42 -21.62 -0.73
N ASN A 161 -3.09 -21.52 -0.81
CA ASN A 161 -2.19 -21.58 0.34
C ASN A 161 -1.88 -20.20 0.93
N ALA A 162 -2.57 -19.14 0.48
CA ALA A 162 -2.38 -17.81 1.03
C ALA A 162 -2.58 -17.80 2.56
N LYS A 163 -1.73 -17.07 3.26
CA LYS A 163 -1.83 -16.86 4.71
C LYS A 163 -2.12 -15.39 5.04
N VAL A 164 -1.57 -14.48 4.24
CA VAL A 164 -1.86 -13.05 4.30
C VAL A 164 -2.11 -12.54 2.89
N VAL A 165 -3.18 -11.77 2.73
CA VAL A 165 -3.51 -11.04 1.50
C VAL A 165 -3.21 -9.57 1.72
N HIS A 166 -2.48 -8.95 0.79
CA HIS A 166 -2.14 -7.54 0.84
C HIS A 166 -2.85 -6.81 -0.29
N PHE A 167 -3.78 -5.90 0.05
CA PHE A 167 -4.58 -5.13 -0.91
C PHE A 167 -3.80 -3.93 -1.46
N LEU A 168 -2.71 -4.24 -2.18
CA LEU A 168 -1.90 -3.26 -2.89
C LEU A 168 -2.70 -2.58 -4.01
N GLY A 169 -2.31 -1.34 -4.32
CA GLY A 169 -2.98 -0.50 -5.32
C GLY A 169 -3.69 0.70 -4.69
N LYS A 170 -4.27 1.54 -5.57
CA LYS A 170 -4.94 2.78 -5.16
C LYS A 170 -6.29 2.51 -4.51
N THR A 171 -7.01 1.52 -5.01
CA THR A 171 -8.34 1.17 -4.54
C THR A 171 -8.23 0.21 -3.36
N LYS A 172 -8.58 0.68 -2.16
CA LYS A 172 -8.52 -0.11 -0.93
C LYS A 172 -9.84 -0.83 -0.66
N PRO A 173 -9.88 -1.89 0.17
CA PRO A 173 -11.12 -2.61 0.44
C PRO A 173 -12.27 -1.73 0.92
N TRP A 174 -11.97 -0.75 1.78
CA TRP A 174 -12.94 0.23 2.31
C TRP A 174 -13.39 1.30 1.32
N SER A 175 -12.80 1.37 0.11
CA SER A 175 -13.24 2.27 -0.96
C SER A 175 -14.42 1.71 -1.75
N TYR A 176 -14.80 0.45 -1.54
CA TYR A 176 -15.97 -0.17 -2.16
C TYR A 176 -17.23 0.01 -1.31
N THR A 177 -18.40 -0.23 -1.91
CA THR A 177 -19.67 -0.32 -1.19
C THR A 177 -20.03 -1.78 -0.97
N TYR A 178 -20.48 -2.15 0.23
CA TYR A 178 -20.91 -3.52 0.54
C TYR A 178 -22.39 -3.58 0.90
N ASP A 179 -23.13 -4.38 0.14
CA ASP A 179 -24.52 -4.70 0.40
C ASP A 179 -24.56 -5.88 1.39
N THR A 180 -24.81 -5.58 2.66
CA THR A 180 -24.85 -6.57 3.75
C THR A 180 -25.97 -7.59 3.58
N ASN A 181 -27.11 -7.20 2.97
CA ASN A 181 -28.25 -8.08 2.73
C ASN A 181 -27.95 -9.10 1.63
N GLN A 182 -27.31 -8.65 0.56
CA GLN A 182 -27.00 -9.51 -0.59
C GLN A 182 -25.61 -10.16 -0.48
N ARG A 183 -24.79 -9.76 0.49
CA ARG A 183 -23.36 -10.11 0.61
C ARG A 183 -22.61 -9.85 -0.69
N ARG A 184 -22.78 -8.65 -1.25
CA ARG A 184 -22.19 -8.26 -2.54
C ARG A 184 -21.47 -6.93 -2.45
N VAL A 185 -20.31 -6.87 -3.07
CA VAL A 185 -19.54 -5.64 -3.23
C VAL A 185 -20.00 -4.91 -4.50
N ARG A 186 -20.23 -3.60 -4.42
CA ARG A 186 -20.59 -2.69 -5.52
C ARG A 186 -19.53 -1.56 -5.60
N GLY A 187 -19.15 -1.16 -6.81
CA GLY A 187 -18.09 -0.17 -7.09
C GLY A 187 -17.58 -0.31 -8.52
N ASN A 188 -16.85 0.65 -9.08
CA ASN A 188 -16.46 0.68 -10.50
C ASN A 188 -15.78 -0.65 -10.92
N VAL A 189 -16.49 -1.46 -11.72
CA VAL A 189 -16.41 -2.93 -11.74
C VAL A 189 -15.21 -3.46 -12.55
N GLN A 190 -14.38 -2.60 -13.14
CA GLN A 190 -13.26 -3.07 -13.95
C GLN A 190 -12.14 -3.69 -13.09
N GLU A 191 -11.88 -3.22 -11.87
CA GLU A 191 -10.87 -3.82 -10.96
C GLU A 191 -11.42 -4.95 -10.07
N ALA A 192 -12.69 -4.87 -9.65
CA ALA A 192 -13.33 -5.85 -8.76
C ALA A 192 -13.51 -7.24 -9.39
N SER A 193 -13.42 -7.34 -10.72
CA SER A 193 -13.56 -8.61 -11.46
C SER A 193 -12.41 -9.60 -11.24
N THR A 194 -11.31 -9.17 -10.61
CA THR A 194 -10.11 -10.02 -10.42
C THR A 194 -9.93 -10.60 -9.02
N HIS A 195 -10.72 -10.17 -8.03
CA HIS A 195 -10.47 -10.48 -6.61
C HIS A 195 -11.72 -10.79 -5.76
N PRO A 196 -12.82 -11.36 -6.30
CA PRO A 196 -14.09 -11.38 -5.59
C PRO A 196 -14.06 -12.16 -4.27
N GLY A 197 -13.20 -13.18 -4.13
CA GLY A 197 -13.10 -13.99 -2.90
C GLY A 197 -12.58 -13.21 -1.70
N TYR A 198 -11.32 -12.78 -1.75
CA TYR A 198 -10.68 -12.11 -0.61
C TYR A 198 -11.27 -10.73 -0.30
N LEU A 199 -11.72 -9.99 -1.31
CA LEU A 199 -12.42 -8.71 -1.06
C LEU A 199 -13.75 -8.94 -0.34
N LEU A 200 -14.50 -10.00 -0.70
CA LEU A 200 -15.72 -10.37 -0.01
C LEU A 200 -15.46 -10.85 1.42
N GLU A 201 -14.41 -11.62 1.64
CA GLU A 201 -13.97 -12.05 2.98
C GLU A 201 -13.64 -10.85 3.87
N TRP A 202 -12.90 -9.87 3.35
CA TRP A 202 -12.59 -8.63 4.08
C TRP A 202 -13.86 -7.90 4.51
N TRP A 203 -14.80 -7.72 3.59
CA TRP A 203 -16.08 -7.06 3.88
C TRP A 203 -16.96 -7.85 4.84
N SER A 204 -16.95 -9.18 4.75
CA SER A 204 -17.63 -10.06 5.68
C SER A 204 -17.09 -9.88 7.10
N LEU A 205 -15.76 -9.89 7.26
CA LEU A 205 -15.09 -9.70 8.55
C LEU A 205 -15.36 -8.30 9.13
N TYR A 206 -15.18 -7.25 8.32
CA TYR A 206 -15.44 -5.87 8.73
C TYR A 206 -16.89 -5.72 9.20
N SER A 207 -17.85 -6.26 8.44
CA SER A 207 -19.27 -6.14 8.72
C SER A 207 -19.70 -6.93 9.96
N SER A 208 -19.11 -8.11 10.21
CA SER A 208 -19.47 -8.96 11.35
C SER A 208 -18.81 -8.52 12.66
N CYS A 209 -17.59 -7.98 12.60
CA CYS A 209 -16.76 -7.77 13.79
C CYS A 209 -16.47 -6.29 14.09
N VAL A 210 -16.30 -5.44 13.07
CA VAL A 210 -15.88 -4.05 13.26
C VAL A 210 -17.07 -3.10 13.22
N LEU A 211 -18.00 -3.30 12.28
CA LEU A 211 -19.17 -2.44 12.11
C LEU A 211 -20.06 -2.36 13.36
N PRO A 212 -20.34 -3.46 14.10
CA PRO A 212 -21.11 -3.38 15.35
C PRO A 212 -20.42 -2.53 16.42
N LEU A 213 -19.09 -2.64 16.55
CA LEU A 213 -18.31 -1.84 17.50
C LEU A 213 -18.33 -0.35 17.15
N LYS A 214 -18.30 -0.03 15.85
CA LYS A 214 -18.45 1.35 15.37
C LYS A 214 -19.83 1.93 15.66
N HIS A 215 -20.90 1.15 15.43
CA HIS A 215 -22.26 1.61 15.72
C HIS A 215 -22.46 1.87 17.23
N GLN A 216 -21.83 1.07 18.09
CA GLN A 216 -21.86 1.31 19.54
C GLN A 216 -21.16 2.62 19.94
N GLU A 217 -20.08 3.01 19.27
CA GLU A 217 -19.36 4.27 19.54
C GLU A 217 -20.06 5.52 18.97
N HIS A 218 -20.65 5.44 17.78
CA HIS A 218 -21.07 6.62 17.01
C HIS A 218 -22.57 6.66 16.66
N GLY A 219 -23.36 5.66 17.05
CA GLY A 219 -24.77 5.53 16.64
C GLY A 219 -24.94 4.97 15.22
N GLU A 220 -26.18 4.92 14.71
CA GLU A 220 -26.53 4.43 13.36
C GLU A 220 -26.33 5.47 12.24
N GLU A 221 -25.52 6.51 12.47
CA GLU A 221 -25.21 7.48 11.41
C GLU A 221 -24.46 6.77 10.26
N PRO A 222 -24.96 6.85 9.00
CA PRO A 222 -24.30 6.23 7.86
C PRO A 222 -22.93 6.87 7.64
N PHE A 223 -21.86 6.15 8.02
CA PHE A 223 -20.51 6.61 7.72
C PHE A 223 -20.20 6.28 6.26
N GLU A 224 -20.47 7.23 5.35
CA GLU A 224 -19.87 7.21 4.03
C GLU A 224 -18.35 7.34 4.19
N PHE A 225 -17.60 6.31 3.78
CA PHE A 225 -16.17 6.46 3.46
C PHE A 225 -16.04 7.24 2.14
N SER A 226 -16.60 8.45 2.07
CA SER A 226 -16.25 9.41 1.04
C SER A 226 -15.00 10.11 1.53
N VAL A 227 -13.86 9.77 0.92
CA VAL A 227 -12.75 10.72 0.89
C VAL A 227 -13.33 11.95 0.22
N GLN A 228 -13.52 13.03 0.98
CA GLN A 228 -13.70 14.34 0.39
C GLN A 228 -12.40 14.62 -0.36
N GLN A 229 -12.35 14.24 -1.64
CA GLN A 229 -11.50 14.94 -2.58
C GLN A 229 -11.98 16.38 -2.48
N GLU A 230 -11.15 17.27 -1.93
CA GLU A 230 -11.29 18.68 -2.24
C GLU A 230 -11.25 18.76 -3.77
N GLU A 231 -12.43 18.87 -4.37
CA GLU A 231 -12.59 19.25 -5.76
C GLU A 231 -12.01 20.66 -5.85
N PHE A 232 -10.73 20.73 -6.20
CA PHE A 232 -10.13 21.94 -6.68
C PHE A 232 -10.91 22.31 -7.94
N GLN A 233 -11.88 23.22 -7.81
CA GLN A 233 -12.57 23.80 -8.95
C GLN A 233 -11.49 24.42 -9.83
N PRO A 234 -11.23 23.92 -11.05
CA PRO A 234 -10.27 24.54 -11.92
C PRO A 234 -10.86 25.88 -12.33
N GLN A 235 -10.32 26.98 -11.81
CA GLN A 235 -10.48 28.26 -12.46
C GLN A 235 -10.01 28.09 -13.91
N ALA A 236 -10.91 28.37 -14.85
CA ALA A 236 -10.64 28.26 -16.27
C ALA A 236 -9.52 29.23 -16.68
N LEU A 237 -8.28 28.75 -16.64
CA LEU A 237 -7.16 29.40 -17.30
C LEU A 237 -7.32 29.22 -18.81
N PRO A 238 -6.98 30.23 -19.62
CA PRO A 238 -6.99 30.10 -21.07
C PRO A 238 -6.08 28.94 -21.48
N GLY A 239 -6.62 28.04 -22.30
CA GLY A 239 -5.93 26.80 -22.70
C GLY A 239 -4.56 27.08 -23.33
N PRO A 240 -3.56 26.22 -23.11
CA PRO A 240 -2.24 26.36 -23.71
C PRO A 240 -2.34 26.31 -25.24
N PRO A 241 -1.42 26.95 -25.96
CA PRO A 241 -1.37 26.92 -27.42
C PRO A 241 -1.23 25.47 -27.93
N PRO A 242 -1.73 25.16 -29.14
CA PRO A 242 -1.64 23.83 -29.70
C PRO A 242 -0.18 23.39 -29.84
N LEU A 243 0.13 22.19 -29.32
CA LEU A 243 1.47 21.60 -29.33
C LEU A 243 1.94 21.33 -30.77
N SER A 244 3.21 21.61 -31.04
CA SER A 244 3.82 21.26 -32.33
C SER A 244 3.97 19.75 -32.49
N SER A 245 4.10 19.28 -33.74
CA SER A 245 4.31 17.86 -34.05
C SER A 245 5.60 17.29 -33.44
N ALA A 246 6.64 18.12 -33.29
CA ALA A 246 7.91 17.73 -32.70
C ALA A 246 7.79 17.51 -31.19
N GLU A 247 7.15 18.44 -30.47
CA GLU A 247 6.90 18.33 -29.03
C GLU A 247 5.98 17.15 -28.70
N ARG A 248 4.97 16.91 -29.56
CA ARG A 248 4.10 15.74 -29.45
C ARG A 248 4.89 14.43 -29.57
N LYS A 249 5.81 14.33 -30.54
CA LYS A 249 6.65 13.13 -30.70
C LYS A 249 7.55 12.90 -29.49
N GLN A 250 8.16 13.96 -28.96
CA GLN A 250 9.00 13.86 -27.77
C GLN A 250 8.23 13.37 -26.54
N ARG A 251 6.98 13.83 -26.36
CA ARG A 251 6.10 13.35 -25.29
C ARG A 251 5.73 11.87 -25.44
N TRP A 252 5.54 11.40 -26.67
CA TRP A 252 5.36 9.97 -26.95
C TRP A 252 6.57 9.13 -26.54
N GLU A 253 7.77 9.58 -26.90
CA GLU A 253 9.03 8.90 -26.58
C GLU A 253 9.31 8.85 -25.06
N GLN A 254 8.71 9.78 -24.29
CA GLN A 254 8.80 9.86 -22.83
C GLN A 254 7.63 9.19 -22.10
N GLY A 255 6.70 8.52 -22.82
CA GLY A 255 5.55 7.84 -22.22
C GLY A 255 4.43 8.77 -21.71
N GLN A 256 4.42 10.04 -22.14
CA GLN A 256 3.47 11.08 -21.73
C GLN A 256 2.48 11.44 -22.85
N ALA A 257 2.07 10.45 -23.64
CA ALA A 257 1.12 10.64 -24.74
C ALA A 257 -0.27 11.04 -24.22
N ASP A 258 -1.00 11.83 -25.01
CA ASP A 258 -2.33 12.32 -24.66
C ASP A 258 -3.43 11.31 -25.04
N TYR A 259 -3.49 10.21 -24.28
CA TYR A 259 -4.36 9.07 -24.56
C TYR A 259 -5.87 9.38 -24.57
N MET A 260 -6.28 10.51 -24.00
CA MET A 260 -7.68 10.94 -23.93
C MET A 260 -8.01 12.08 -24.90
N GLY A 261 -7.02 12.61 -25.61
CA GLY A 261 -7.18 13.72 -26.56
C GLY A 261 -6.58 13.41 -27.92
N MET A 262 -5.54 14.14 -28.31
CA MET A 262 -4.98 14.08 -29.66
C MET A 262 -4.28 12.76 -30.01
N ASP A 263 -3.95 11.94 -29.00
CA ASP A 263 -3.33 10.64 -29.13
C ASP A 263 -4.27 9.51 -28.72
N SER A 264 -5.58 9.79 -28.69
CA SER A 264 -6.59 8.78 -28.43
C SER A 264 -6.55 7.67 -29.49
N PHE A 265 -6.95 6.47 -29.06
CA PHE A 265 -7.02 5.29 -29.90
C PHE A 265 -7.81 5.54 -31.19
N GLU A 266 -8.97 6.20 -31.08
CA GLU A 266 -9.83 6.56 -32.21
C GLU A 266 -9.12 7.45 -33.25
N ASN A 267 -8.29 8.38 -32.80
CA ASN A 267 -7.55 9.28 -33.68
C ASN A 267 -6.37 8.59 -34.35
N ILE A 268 -5.71 7.66 -33.65
CA ILE A 268 -4.65 6.81 -34.21
C ILE A 268 -5.23 5.87 -35.26
N GLU A 269 -6.35 5.21 -34.96
CA GLU A 269 -7.04 4.29 -35.88
C GLU A 269 -7.47 5.02 -37.17
N LYS A 270 -8.05 6.21 -37.06
CA LYS A 270 -8.40 7.06 -38.22
C LYS A 270 -7.18 7.40 -39.09
N LYS A 271 -6.04 7.73 -38.49
CA LYS A 271 -4.80 8.02 -39.24
C LYS A 271 -4.25 6.79 -39.94
N LEU A 272 -4.23 5.64 -39.28
CA LEU A 272 -3.78 4.38 -39.86
C LEU A 272 -4.67 3.96 -41.04
N ALA A 273 -5.99 4.08 -40.88
CA ALA A 273 -6.95 3.80 -41.95
C ALA A 273 -6.79 4.73 -43.17
N ALA A 274 -6.35 5.97 -42.96
CA ALA A 274 -6.06 6.92 -44.04
C ALA A 274 -4.73 6.63 -44.76
N PHE A 275 -3.76 6.02 -44.07
CA PHE A 275 -2.43 5.69 -44.61
C PHE A 275 -2.38 4.33 -45.33
N LEU A 276 -3.34 3.45 -45.05
CA LEU A 276 -3.44 2.08 -45.59
C LEU A 276 -4.38 1.96 -46.82
N LYS A 277 -4.70 3.08 -47.46
CA LYS A 277 -5.36 3.14 -48.78
C LYS A 277 -4.34 3.44 -49.87
#